data_AF-A0A3M2DL55-F1
#
_entry.id   AF-A0A3M2DL55-F1
#
_cell.length_a   1.000
_cell.length_b   1.000
_cell.length_c   1.000
_cell.angle_alpha   90.00
_cell.angle_beta   90.00
_cell.angle_gamma   90.00
#
_symmetry.space_group_name_H-M   'P 1'
#
loop_
_entity.id
_entity.type
_entity.pdbx_description
1 polymer ?
#
loop_
_entity_poly.entity_id
_entity_poly.type
_entity_poly.pdbx_seq_one_letter_code
_entity_poly.pdbx_strand_id
1 'polypeptide(L)'
;MDLIDRGQAYTAIVYNMALDKPQFAGGYPTLVLFGDVVPELFPDVHLCTPAPCAMRGAAVAGGVVDTVDIGGESIPVENALPGGATFFDVNVAGLPLSHRIVIRAPTRVIPRLNPIEREELLTRAVFLNPSDATVYTFVTGAAQGGLFLVPHRVSVEQPRRFRE
;
A
#
# COMPACT_ATOMS: atom_id res chain seq x y z
N MET A 1 5.84 8.89 10.10
CA MET A 1 4.86 9.02 8.98
C MET A 1 5.07 10.29 8.18
N ASP A 2 5.60 11.35 8.79
CA ASP A 2 6.06 12.56 8.11
C ASP A 2 6.88 12.31 6.82
N LEU A 3 7.74 11.28 6.77
CA LEU A 3 8.47 10.89 5.54
C LEU A 3 7.56 10.38 4.41
N ILE A 4 6.48 9.67 4.73
CA ILE A 4 5.50 9.17 3.76
C ILE A 4 4.69 10.34 3.20
N ASP A 5 4.26 11.26 4.07
CA ASP A 5 3.51 12.45 3.69
C ASP A 5 4.36 13.43 2.88
N ARG A 6 5.68 13.49 3.13
CA ARG A 6 6.64 14.28 2.35
C ARG A 6 7.07 13.64 1.02
N GLY A 7 6.49 12.50 0.66
CA GLY A 7 6.84 11.77 -0.56
C GLY A 7 8.25 11.16 -0.57
N GLN A 8 8.87 10.99 0.61
CA GLN A 8 10.19 10.38 0.76
C GLN A 8 10.14 8.89 1.10
N ALA A 9 8.93 8.35 1.27
CA ALA A 9 8.70 6.94 1.53
C ALA A 9 7.30 6.53 1.07
N TYR A 10 7.09 5.23 0.92
CA TYR A 10 5.76 4.65 0.82
C TYR A 10 5.70 3.37 1.64
N THR A 11 4.48 2.87 1.87
CA THR A 11 4.26 1.54 2.43
C THR A 11 2.95 0.97 1.92
N ALA A 12 2.73 -0.33 2.13
CA ALA A 12 1.56 -1.04 1.69
C ALA A 12 1.06 -2.05 2.73
N ILE A 13 -0.20 -2.46 2.58
CA ILE A 13 -0.81 -3.63 3.21
C ILE A 13 -1.40 -4.45 2.07
N VAL A 14 -0.90 -5.68 1.86
CA VAL A 14 -1.17 -6.48 0.65
C VAL A 14 -2.09 -7.65 0.94
N TYR A 15 -1.94 -8.26 2.11
CA TYR A 15 -2.66 -9.49 2.47
C TYR A 15 -3.42 -9.39 3.79
N ASN A 16 -2.95 -8.54 4.71
CA ASN A 16 -3.39 -8.59 6.09
C ASN A 16 -4.44 -7.52 6.45
N MET A 17 -4.96 -6.79 5.47
CA MET A 17 -6.05 -5.83 5.70
C MET A 17 -7.32 -6.58 6.08
N ALA A 18 -7.86 -6.27 7.27
CA ALA A 18 -9.13 -6.78 7.77
C ALA A 18 -9.28 -8.32 7.70
N LEU A 19 -8.22 -9.08 8.03
CA LEU A 19 -8.22 -10.55 8.00
C LEU A 19 -9.38 -11.22 8.75
N ASP A 20 -9.87 -10.56 9.80
CA ASP A 20 -10.98 -11.02 10.64
C ASP A 20 -12.37 -10.64 10.08
N LYS A 21 -12.43 -9.92 8.96
CA LYS A 21 -13.66 -9.43 8.32
C LYS A 21 -13.72 -9.89 6.86
N PRO A 22 -14.21 -11.12 6.59
CA PRO A 22 -14.29 -11.67 5.23
C PRO A 22 -15.11 -10.86 4.23
N GLN A 23 -15.98 -9.97 4.70
CA GLN A 23 -16.82 -9.10 3.87
C GLN A 23 -16.20 -7.71 3.66
N PHE A 24 -15.02 -7.45 4.23
CA PHE A 24 -14.30 -6.21 4.01
C PHE A 24 -14.09 -5.98 2.50
N ALA A 25 -14.32 -4.75 2.05
CA ALA A 25 -14.27 -4.37 0.63
C ALA A 25 -15.10 -5.32 -0.27
N GLY A 26 -16.30 -5.72 0.19
CA GLY A 26 -17.18 -6.64 -0.55
C GLY A 26 -16.65 -8.07 -0.68
N GLY A 27 -15.68 -8.44 0.15
CA GLY A 27 -14.99 -9.73 0.10
C GLY A 27 -13.92 -9.84 -0.99
N TYR A 28 -13.58 -8.74 -1.66
CA TYR A 28 -12.48 -8.71 -2.60
C TYR A 28 -11.14 -8.52 -1.87
N PRO A 29 -10.06 -9.19 -2.31
CA PRO A 29 -8.73 -8.92 -1.80
C PRO A 29 -8.37 -7.44 -2.02
N THR A 30 -7.67 -6.84 -1.06
CA THR A 30 -7.31 -5.42 -1.15
C THR A 30 -5.81 -5.22 -1.32
N LEU A 31 -5.43 -4.07 -1.88
CA LEU A 31 -4.09 -3.51 -1.77
C LEU A 31 -4.25 -2.11 -1.20
N VAL A 32 -3.70 -1.85 -0.02
CA VAL A 32 -3.74 -0.51 0.59
C VAL A 32 -2.37 0.12 0.48
N LEU A 33 -2.29 1.31 -0.08
CA LEU A 33 -1.07 2.06 -0.35
C LEU A 33 -1.08 3.36 0.44
N PHE A 34 0.06 3.69 1.05
CA PHE A 34 0.27 4.94 1.77
C PHE A 34 1.46 5.68 1.16
N GLY A 35 1.28 6.97 0.91
CA GLY A 35 2.31 7.84 0.36
C GLY A 35 1.90 8.52 -0.92
N ASP A 36 2.21 9.81 -1.00
CA ASP A 36 1.89 10.63 -2.18
C ASP A 36 2.84 10.41 -3.34
N VAL A 37 4.00 9.80 -3.08
CA VAL A 37 4.97 9.41 -4.11
C VAL A 37 4.55 8.17 -4.91
N VAL A 38 3.56 7.41 -4.44
CA VAL A 38 3.18 6.12 -5.04
C VAL A 38 2.75 6.24 -6.52
N PRO A 39 1.90 7.20 -6.94
CA PRO A 39 1.57 7.36 -8.36
C PRO A 39 2.78 7.65 -9.26
N GLU A 40 3.80 8.35 -8.74
CA GLU A 40 5.03 8.65 -9.49
C GLU A 40 5.94 7.42 -9.63
N LEU A 41 6.00 6.57 -8.61
CA LEU A 41 6.77 5.33 -8.64
C LEU A 41 6.13 4.25 -9.53
N PHE A 42 4.81 4.24 -9.63
CA PHE A 42 4.03 3.22 -10.34
C PHE A 42 3.06 3.85 -11.36
N PRO A 43 3.56 4.61 -12.36
CA PRO A 43 2.71 5.35 -13.29
C PRO A 43 1.84 4.43 -14.14
N ASP A 44 2.34 3.23 -14.46
CA ASP A 44 1.66 2.23 -15.29
C ASP A 44 0.40 1.65 -14.62
N VAL A 45 0.25 1.83 -13.31
CA VAL A 45 -0.93 1.37 -12.57
C VAL A 45 -2.11 2.33 -12.74
N HIS A 46 -1.85 3.60 -13.10
CA HIS A 46 -2.89 4.63 -13.24
C HIS A 46 -3.74 4.81 -11.98
N LEU A 47 -3.08 4.88 -10.82
CA LEU A 47 -3.75 5.05 -9.53
C LEU A 47 -4.50 6.39 -9.44
N CYS A 48 -5.59 6.38 -8.68
CA CYS A 48 -6.40 7.57 -8.42
C CYS A 48 -5.60 8.65 -7.66
N THR A 49 -5.87 9.91 -7.98
CA THR A 49 -5.30 11.09 -7.35
C THR A 49 -6.36 12.19 -7.27
N PRO A 50 -6.42 12.97 -6.17
CA PRO A 50 -5.63 12.87 -4.93
C PRO A 50 -6.09 11.72 -4.01
N ALA A 51 -5.27 11.39 -3.00
CA ALA A 51 -5.70 10.51 -1.90
C ALA A 51 -6.49 11.32 -0.84
N PRO A 52 -7.42 10.71 -0.07
CA PRO A 52 -7.79 9.30 -0.09
C PRO A 52 -8.69 8.94 -1.28
N CYS A 53 -8.46 7.77 -1.88
CA CYS A 53 -9.29 7.27 -2.98
C CYS A 53 -9.13 5.75 -3.14
N ALA A 54 -10.10 5.10 -3.78
CA ALA A 54 -10.04 3.69 -4.11
C ALA A 54 -10.48 3.41 -5.55
N MET A 55 -9.94 2.33 -6.12
CA MET A 55 -10.25 1.85 -7.47
C MET A 55 -10.50 0.36 -7.47
N ARG A 56 -11.38 -0.08 -8.36
CA ARG A 56 -11.68 -1.48 -8.63
C ARG A 56 -10.68 -2.05 -9.62
N GLY A 57 -10.28 -3.29 -9.43
CA GLY A 57 -9.62 -4.06 -10.47
C GLY A 57 -10.54 -4.24 -11.68
N ALA A 58 -9.96 -4.42 -12.87
CA ALA A 58 -10.71 -4.53 -14.12
C ALA A 58 -11.75 -5.68 -14.15
N ALA A 59 -11.58 -6.71 -13.34
CA ALA A 59 -12.48 -7.86 -13.21
C ALA A 59 -13.40 -7.78 -11.97
N VAL A 60 -13.35 -6.69 -11.21
CA VAL A 60 -14.28 -6.45 -10.09
C VAL A 60 -15.54 -5.76 -10.61
N ALA A 61 -16.69 -6.42 -10.43
CA ALA A 61 -17.98 -5.91 -10.87
C ALA A 61 -18.29 -4.52 -10.25
N GLY A 62 -18.88 -3.64 -11.06
CA GLY A 62 -19.30 -2.31 -10.60
C GLY A 62 -20.49 -2.37 -9.65
N GLY A 63 -20.55 -1.41 -8.71
CA GLY A 63 -21.65 -1.27 -7.74
C GLY A 63 -21.67 -2.31 -6.62
N VAL A 64 -20.66 -3.18 -6.53
CA VAL A 64 -20.54 -4.14 -5.41
C VAL A 64 -19.88 -3.49 -4.19
N VAL A 65 -18.97 -2.53 -4.43
CA VAL A 65 -18.24 -1.80 -3.39
C VAL A 65 -18.15 -0.35 -3.79
N ASP A 66 -18.93 0.50 -3.12
CA ASP A 66 -18.95 1.94 -3.38
C ASP A 66 -18.03 2.71 -2.42
N THR A 67 -17.79 2.16 -1.24
CA THR A 67 -16.92 2.73 -0.20
C THR A 67 -16.17 1.64 0.54
N VAL A 68 -14.96 1.94 1.02
CA VAL A 68 -14.21 1.08 1.96
C VAL A 68 -13.83 1.87 3.19
N ASP A 69 -14.12 1.34 4.38
CA ASP A 69 -13.73 1.95 5.66
C ASP A 69 -12.32 1.50 6.07
N ILE A 70 -11.37 2.42 6.20
CA ILE A 70 -10.04 2.13 6.72
C ILE A 70 -9.78 2.98 7.96
N GLY A 71 -9.64 2.32 9.11
CA GLY A 71 -9.39 3.01 10.37
C GLY A 71 -10.49 4.02 10.72
N GLY A 72 -11.75 3.76 10.36
CA GLY A 72 -12.87 4.69 10.57
C GLY A 72 -12.94 5.85 9.58
N GLU A 73 -12.19 5.79 8.47
CA GLU A 73 -12.29 6.72 7.36
C GLU A 73 -12.94 6.04 6.15
N SER A 74 -14.10 6.55 5.72
CA SER A 74 -14.81 6.05 4.54
C SER A 74 -14.19 6.59 3.26
N ILE A 75 -13.56 5.71 2.49
CA ILE A 75 -12.86 6.03 1.24
C ILE A 75 -13.75 5.63 0.05
N PRO A 76 -14.10 6.56 -0.86
CA PRO A 76 -14.94 6.26 -2.01
C PRO A 76 -14.19 5.43 -3.07
N VAL A 77 -14.93 4.55 -3.74
CA VAL A 77 -14.44 3.71 -4.85
C VAL A 77 -14.93 4.30 -6.17
N GLU A 78 -14.08 5.07 -6.84
CA GLU A 78 -14.53 5.98 -7.90
C GLU A 78 -14.32 5.46 -9.32
N ASN A 79 -13.32 4.59 -9.55
CA ASN A 79 -12.89 4.18 -10.90
C ASN A 79 -12.47 2.70 -10.97
N ALA A 80 -12.21 2.21 -12.18
CA ALA A 80 -11.59 0.91 -12.43
C ALA A 80 -10.16 1.08 -12.98
N LEU A 81 -9.25 0.23 -12.52
CA LEU A 81 -7.90 0.10 -13.05
C LEU A 81 -7.93 -0.49 -14.48
N PRO A 82 -6.94 -0.16 -15.33
CA PRO A 82 -6.83 -0.79 -16.63
C PRO A 82 -6.60 -2.30 -16.52
N GLY A 83 -7.03 -3.04 -17.54
CA GLY A 83 -6.78 -4.47 -17.64
C GLY A 83 -5.27 -4.78 -17.64
N GLY A 84 -4.86 -5.79 -16.88
CA GLY A 84 -3.45 -6.19 -16.78
C GLY A 84 -2.61 -5.39 -15.78
N ALA A 85 -3.19 -4.39 -15.10
CA ALA A 85 -2.49 -3.63 -14.07
C ALA A 85 -1.89 -4.56 -13.00
N THR A 86 -0.59 -4.37 -12.73
CA THR A 86 0.19 -5.18 -11.81
C THR A 86 1.01 -4.26 -10.90
N PHE A 87 0.90 -4.44 -9.59
CA PHE A 87 1.71 -3.72 -8.61
C PHE A 87 2.96 -4.54 -8.29
N PHE A 88 4.14 -3.93 -8.35
CA PHE A 88 5.40 -4.58 -8.01
C PHE A 88 5.84 -4.16 -6.61
N ASP A 89 5.55 -5.01 -5.64
CA ASP A 89 6.00 -4.86 -4.27
C ASP A 89 7.46 -5.32 -4.14
N VAL A 90 8.26 -4.68 -3.29
CA VAL A 90 9.69 -5.03 -3.15
C VAL A 90 9.93 -6.39 -2.47
N ASN A 91 8.94 -6.90 -1.73
CA ASN A 91 8.98 -8.14 -0.95
C ASN A 91 8.16 -9.27 -1.59
N VAL A 92 7.48 -9.03 -2.71
CA VAL A 92 6.63 -10.02 -3.41
C VAL A 92 6.90 -9.91 -4.92
N ALA A 93 6.65 -10.98 -5.68
CA ALA A 93 6.57 -10.87 -7.13
C ALA A 93 5.46 -9.88 -7.57
N GLY A 94 5.35 -9.64 -8.88
CA GLY A 94 4.26 -8.81 -9.44
C GLY A 94 2.89 -9.27 -8.95
N LEU A 95 2.11 -8.33 -8.40
CA LEU A 95 0.79 -8.53 -7.82
C LEU A 95 -0.29 -8.09 -8.81
N PRO A 96 -1.02 -9.03 -9.44
CA PRO A 96 -2.11 -8.67 -10.36
C PRO A 96 -3.23 -7.95 -9.62
N LEU A 97 -3.72 -6.86 -10.19
CA LEU A 97 -4.73 -6.01 -9.56
C LEU A 97 -6.15 -6.25 -10.10
N SER A 98 -6.32 -7.07 -11.13
CA SER A 98 -7.60 -7.27 -11.82
C SER A 98 -8.77 -7.66 -10.90
N HIS A 99 -8.51 -8.41 -9.83
CA HIS A 99 -9.55 -8.88 -8.89
C HIS A 99 -9.49 -8.18 -7.52
N ARG A 100 -8.81 -7.04 -7.42
CA ARG A 100 -8.56 -6.35 -6.14
C ARG A 100 -9.31 -5.04 -6.01
N ILE A 101 -9.57 -4.60 -4.79
CA ILE A 101 -9.81 -3.18 -4.50
C ILE A 101 -8.48 -2.54 -4.12
N VAL A 102 -8.05 -1.54 -4.88
CA VAL A 102 -6.79 -0.82 -4.65
C VAL A 102 -7.09 0.52 -4.02
N ILE A 103 -6.51 0.77 -2.85
CA ILE A 103 -6.89 1.87 -1.98
C ILE A 103 -5.65 2.71 -1.70
N ARG A 104 -5.71 4.01 -1.97
CA ARG A 104 -4.73 4.99 -1.50
C ARG A 104 -5.27 5.62 -0.23
N ALA A 105 -4.71 5.23 0.91
CA ALA A 105 -5.15 5.67 2.22
C ALA A 105 -4.23 6.76 2.78
N PRO A 106 -4.75 7.69 3.62
CA PRO A 106 -3.94 8.73 4.22
C PRO A 106 -3.26 8.21 5.49
N THR A 107 -2.05 8.68 5.79
CA THR A 107 -1.26 8.17 6.94
C THR A 107 -1.93 8.34 8.30
N ARG A 108 -2.84 9.33 8.43
CA ARG A 108 -3.65 9.57 9.65
C ARG A 108 -4.55 8.40 10.07
N VAL A 109 -4.78 7.40 9.22
CA VAL A 109 -5.53 6.19 9.61
C VAL A 109 -4.64 5.16 10.28
N ILE A 110 -3.32 5.22 10.09
CA ILE A 110 -2.40 4.16 10.54
C ILE A 110 -2.46 3.91 12.06
N PRO A 111 -2.57 4.92 12.94
CA PRO A 111 -2.73 4.68 14.37
C PRO A 111 -4.02 3.91 14.76
N ARG A 112 -5.00 3.87 13.86
CA ARG A 112 -6.30 3.21 14.04
C ARG A 112 -6.37 1.81 13.43
N LEU A 113 -5.30 1.39 12.73
CA LEU A 113 -5.18 0.04 12.18
C LEU A 113 -4.94 -0.98 13.29
N ASN A 114 -5.39 -2.21 13.06
CA ASN A 114 -5.15 -3.29 14.00
C ASN A 114 -3.65 -3.65 14.05
N PRO A 115 -3.18 -4.40 15.07
CA PRO A 115 -1.77 -4.74 15.20
C PRO A 115 -1.17 -5.47 13.99
N ILE A 116 -1.90 -6.41 13.38
CA ILE A 116 -1.43 -7.22 12.25
C ILE A 116 -1.30 -6.37 10.97
N GLU A 117 -2.23 -5.46 10.73
CA GLU A 117 -2.19 -4.47 9.65
C GLU A 117 -0.98 -3.53 9.80
N ARG A 118 -0.72 -3.05 11.03
CA ARG A 118 0.43 -2.19 11.33
C ARG A 118 1.75 -2.94 11.16
N GLU A 119 1.80 -4.22 11.53
CA GLU A 119 2.99 -5.05 11.33
C GLU A 119 3.31 -5.21 9.83
N GLU A 120 2.33 -5.54 9.00
CA GLU A 120 2.55 -5.63 7.54
C GLU A 120 3.01 -4.29 6.96
N LEU A 121 2.36 -3.20 7.36
CA LEU A 121 2.76 -1.84 6.97
C LEU A 121 4.21 -1.51 7.36
N LEU A 122 4.67 -1.90 8.55
CA LEU A 122 6.03 -1.59 8.99
C LEU A 122 7.07 -2.42 8.22
N THR A 123 6.77 -3.68 7.95
CA THR A 123 7.66 -4.59 7.20
C THR A 123 7.73 -4.26 5.71
N ARG A 124 6.74 -3.55 5.16
CA ARG A 124 6.68 -3.12 3.76
C ARG A 124 7.10 -1.66 3.52
N ALA A 125 7.61 -0.97 4.53
CA ALA A 125 8.05 0.40 4.38
C ALA A 125 9.26 0.51 3.45
N VAL A 126 9.13 1.34 2.41
CA VAL A 126 10.20 1.63 1.44
C VAL A 126 10.54 3.10 1.53
N PHE A 127 11.82 3.39 1.75
CA PHE A 127 12.35 4.74 1.85
C PHE A 127 13.12 5.10 0.58
N LEU A 128 12.89 6.31 0.07
CA LEU A 128 13.54 6.82 -1.12
C LEU A 128 14.79 7.59 -0.73
N ASN A 129 15.96 7.01 -1.04
CA ASN A 129 17.27 7.59 -0.71
C ASN A 129 17.40 8.08 0.76
N PRO A 130 17.09 7.23 1.76
CA PRO A 130 17.15 7.64 3.16
C PRO A 130 18.60 7.85 3.61
N SER A 131 18.78 8.71 4.62
CA SER A 131 20.03 8.71 5.40
C SER A 131 20.12 7.49 6.31
N ASP A 132 21.33 7.06 6.66
CA ASP A 132 21.52 5.96 7.63
C ASP A 132 20.85 6.26 8.98
N ALA A 133 20.85 7.52 9.41
CA ALA A 133 20.16 7.95 10.63
C ALA A 133 18.63 7.77 10.54
N THR A 134 18.04 7.98 9.36
CA THR A 134 16.61 7.75 9.11
C THR A 134 16.27 6.27 9.22
N VAL A 135 17.06 5.42 8.56
CA VAL A 135 16.90 3.96 8.62
C VAL A 135 17.06 3.46 10.05
N TYR A 136 18.11 3.91 10.75
CA TYR A 136 18.37 3.54 12.15
C TYR A 136 17.21 3.93 13.07
N THR A 137 16.70 5.16 12.94
CA THR A 137 15.57 5.64 13.74
C THR A 137 14.31 4.81 13.50
N PHE A 138 14.04 4.45 12.24
CA PHE A 138 12.88 3.61 11.91
C PHE A 138 13.01 2.20 12.51
N VAL A 139 14.16 1.54 12.32
CA VAL A 139 14.40 0.19 12.83
C VAL A 139 14.36 0.14 14.36
N THR A 140 14.99 1.11 15.03
CA THR A 140 14.97 1.17 16.51
C THR A 140 13.58 1.47 17.06
N GLY A 141 12.81 2.35 16.41
CA GLY A 141 11.41 2.61 16.75
C GLY A 141 10.53 1.35 16.59
N ALA A 142 10.72 0.59 15.50
CA ALA A 142 10.02 -0.67 15.32
C ALA A 142 10.38 -1.70 16.41
N ALA A 143 11.66 -1.79 16.78
CA ALA A 143 12.13 -2.70 17.82
C ALA A 143 11.55 -2.36 19.21
N GLN A 144 11.35 -1.08 19.53
CA GLN A 144 10.65 -0.65 20.76
C GLN A 144 9.19 -1.13 20.78
N GLY A 145 8.56 -1.28 19.62
CA GLY A 145 7.24 -1.88 19.44
C GLY A 145 7.24 -3.42 19.35
N GLY A 146 8.38 -4.07 19.53
CA GLY A 146 8.52 -5.53 19.47
C GLY A 146 8.79 -6.11 18.08
N LEU A 147 8.97 -5.27 17.05
CA LEU A 147 9.21 -5.70 15.67
C LEU A 147 10.67 -5.45 15.25
N PHE A 148 11.45 -6.53 15.13
CA PHE A 148 12.87 -6.46 14.75
C PHE A 148 13.03 -6.50 13.23
N LEU A 149 13.26 -5.33 12.64
CA LEU A 149 13.39 -5.17 11.19
C LEU A 149 14.86 -5.28 10.75
N VAL A 150 15.08 -5.97 9.62
CA VAL A 150 16.38 -6.01 8.93
C VAL A 150 16.26 -5.19 7.64
N PRO A 151 16.92 -4.03 7.52
CA PRO A 151 16.81 -3.20 6.33
C PRO A 151 17.58 -3.83 5.16
N HIS A 152 16.98 -3.77 3.96
CA HIS A 152 17.60 -4.20 2.72
C HIS A 152 17.66 -3.04 1.72
N ARG A 153 18.76 -2.95 0.98
CA ARG A 153 18.87 -2.00 -0.14
C ARG A 153 18.21 -2.63 -1.36
N VAL A 154 17.16 -1.99 -1.87
CA VAL A 154 16.49 -2.42 -3.10
C VAL A 154 17.19 -1.79 -4.30
N SER A 155 17.65 -2.61 -5.24
CA SER A 155 18.23 -2.13 -6.49
C SER A 155 17.15 -1.58 -7.41
N VAL A 156 17.41 -0.42 -8.02
CA VAL A 156 16.52 0.24 -8.99
C VAL A 156 16.35 -0.57 -10.29
N GLU A 157 17.14 -1.64 -10.50
CA GLU A 157 17.08 -2.46 -11.71
C GLU A 157 15.97 -3.53 -11.70
N GLN A 158 15.48 -3.96 -10.53
CA GLN A 158 14.46 -5.01 -10.44
C GLN A 158 13.13 -4.68 -11.15
N PRO A 159 12.62 -3.43 -11.15
CA PRO A 159 11.37 -3.10 -11.86
C PRO A 159 11.47 -3.14 -13.39
N ARG A 160 12.67 -3.08 -13.98
CA ARG A 160 12.83 -3.04 -15.45
C ARG A 160 12.77 -4.42 -16.10
N ARG A 161 13.23 -5.46 -15.42
CA ARG A 161 13.27 -6.84 -15.96
C ARG A 161 11.90 -7.50 -16.10
N PHE A 162 10.86 -6.95 -15.48
CA PHE A 162 9.49 -7.47 -15.60
C PHE A 162 8.65 -6.76 -16.68
N ARG A 163 9.27 -5.91 -17.52
CA ARG A 163 8.64 -5.21 -18.64
C ARG A 163 8.86 -5.87 -20.01
N GLU A 164 9.45 -7.07 -20.06
CA GLU A 164 9.64 -7.88 -21.27
C GLU A 164 8.64 -9.03 -21.36
#